data_AF-A0A9W4D2E6-F1
#
_entry.id   AF-A0A9W4D2E6-F1
#
_cell.length_a   1.000
_cell.length_b   1.000
_cell.length_c   1.000
_cell.angle_alpha   90.00
_cell.angle_beta   90.00
_cell.angle_gamma   90.00
#
_symmetry.space_group_name_H-M   'P 1'
#
loop_
_entity.id
_entity.type
_entity.pdbx_description
1 polymer ?
#
loop_
_entity_poly.entity_id
_entity_poly.type
_entity_poly.pdbx_seq_one_letter_code
_entity_poly.pdbx_strand_id
1 'polypeptide(L)'
;MNYAAKALMTELPDVILGYGVSDEYSFVFHKSCALFDRRSSKLVTTVVSTFTAYYVHSWPKFFPDQPLSPPLPTFDGRAVQYPSVQNLRDYMCWRQVDCHINNLYNTTFWALIQLGGLDSKSAEKELAGSLAAEKNEILYSRFQINYNNELEIYRKGSVVYRDYELTEPGLSISSIAKILDQAEDIAPSKNQEEKDKRRKAKAKITVEHVDIIKNEFWERRPWLFSNRPGAVPKEP
;
A
#
# COMPACT_ATOMS: atom_id res chain seq x y z
N MET A 1 6.04 -0.30 10.17
CA MET A 1 5.25 -0.81 9.02
C MET A 1 5.99 -0.67 7.68
N ASN A 2 6.17 0.53 7.13
CA ASN A 2 6.71 0.72 5.76
C ASN A 2 8.09 0.11 5.52
N TYR A 3 8.98 0.14 6.52
CA TYR A 3 10.29 -0.51 6.40
C TYR A 3 10.17 -2.03 6.22
N ALA A 4 9.32 -2.68 7.03
CA ALA A 4 9.05 -4.11 6.92
C ALA A 4 8.39 -4.46 5.57
N ALA A 5 7.48 -3.62 5.07
CA ALA A 5 6.88 -3.81 3.75
C ALA A 5 7.90 -3.73 2.61
N LYS A 6 8.81 -2.74 2.66
CA LYS A 6 9.89 -2.59 1.68
C LYS A 6 10.86 -3.78 1.73
N ALA A 7 11.21 -4.24 2.91
CA ALA A 7 12.07 -5.41 3.10
C ALA A 7 11.39 -6.69 2.58
N LEU A 8 10.12 -6.91 2.91
CA LEU A 8 9.32 -8.02 2.39
C LEU A 8 9.25 -8.02 0.86
N MET A 9 9.02 -6.86 0.25
CA MET A 9 8.98 -6.75 -1.22
C MET A 9 10.36 -7.02 -1.86
N THR A 10 11.45 -6.82 -1.12
CA THR A 10 12.81 -7.18 -1.54
C THR A 10 12.99 -8.70 -1.55
N GLU A 11 12.59 -9.37 -0.47
CA GLU A 11 12.67 -10.84 -0.31
C GLU A 11 11.69 -11.62 -1.20
N LEU A 12 10.57 -11.00 -1.58
CA LEU A 12 9.52 -11.61 -2.41
C LEU A 12 9.34 -10.87 -3.74
N PRO A 13 10.15 -11.19 -4.78
CA PRO A 13 10.12 -10.48 -6.06
C PRO A 13 8.81 -10.55 -6.84
N ASP A 14 7.96 -11.54 -6.53
CA ASP A 14 6.63 -11.70 -7.14
C ASP A 14 5.57 -10.71 -6.61
N VAL A 15 5.86 -10.04 -5.49
CA VAL A 15 5.05 -8.93 -4.99
C VAL A 15 5.27 -7.71 -5.89
N ILE A 16 4.21 -7.22 -6.53
CA ILE A 16 4.26 -6.13 -7.52
C ILE A 16 3.86 -4.77 -6.94
N LEU A 17 3.03 -4.77 -5.91
CA LEU A 17 2.47 -3.60 -5.27
C LEU A 17 2.16 -3.95 -3.81
N GLY A 18 2.35 -2.99 -2.91
CA GLY A 18 1.74 -3.06 -1.59
C GLY A 18 1.13 -1.73 -1.19
N TYR A 19 0.13 -1.78 -0.32
CA TYR A 19 -0.53 -0.61 0.25
C TYR A 19 -0.68 -0.80 1.76
N GLY A 20 -0.26 0.18 2.56
CA GLY A 20 -0.35 0.12 4.02
C GLY A 20 -0.98 1.37 4.61
N VAL A 21 -1.79 1.17 5.64
CA VAL A 21 -2.44 2.19 6.46
C VAL A 21 -2.60 1.66 7.87
N SER A 22 -2.49 2.50 8.89
CA SER A 22 -2.60 2.08 10.30
C SER A 22 -1.65 0.89 10.60
N ASP A 23 -2.22 -0.22 11.06
CA ASP A 23 -1.63 -1.50 11.40
C ASP A 23 -1.82 -2.57 10.32
N GLU A 24 -2.38 -2.23 9.15
CA GLU A 24 -2.60 -3.15 8.03
C GLU A 24 -1.65 -2.90 6.85
N TYR A 25 -1.38 -3.98 6.10
CA TYR A 25 -0.66 -3.92 4.83
C TYR A 25 -1.18 -4.99 3.86
N SER A 26 -1.52 -4.57 2.65
CA SER A 26 -1.93 -5.44 1.55
C SER A 26 -0.77 -5.62 0.58
N PHE A 27 -0.49 -6.86 0.18
CA PHE A 27 0.53 -7.19 -0.82
C PHE A 27 -0.10 -7.90 -2.02
N VAL A 28 0.20 -7.41 -3.21
CA VAL A 28 -0.30 -7.97 -4.47
C VAL A 28 0.78 -8.83 -5.09
N PHE A 29 0.47 -10.10 -5.29
CA PHE A 29 1.26 -10.99 -6.13
C PHE A 29 0.74 -10.89 -7.56
N HIS A 30 1.65 -10.89 -8.54
CA HIS A 30 1.23 -10.90 -9.95
C HIS A 30 0.40 -12.16 -10.26
N LYS A 31 -0.56 -12.06 -11.20
CA LYS A 31 -1.44 -13.20 -11.56
C LYS A 31 -0.67 -14.45 -12.02
N SER A 32 0.47 -14.27 -12.70
CA SER A 32 1.38 -15.35 -13.14
C SER A 32 2.39 -15.81 -12.08
N CYS A 33 2.28 -15.36 -10.83
CA CYS A 33 3.12 -15.84 -9.72
C CYS A 33 3.06 -17.38 -9.60
N ALA A 34 4.21 -18.03 -9.53
CA ALA A 34 4.34 -19.48 -9.33
C ALA A 34 4.91 -19.84 -7.94
N LEU A 35 5.14 -18.85 -7.08
CA LEU A 35 5.72 -19.04 -5.75
C LEU A 35 4.92 -20.06 -4.93
N PHE A 36 5.60 -21.07 -4.39
CA PHE A 36 5.03 -22.15 -3.59
C PHE A 36 3.85 -22.87 -4.24
N ASP A 37 3.86 -23.02 -5.57
CA ASP A 37 2.75 -23.60 -6.34
C ASP A 37 1.40 -22.92 -6.04
N ARG A 38 1.44 -21.62 -5.72
CA ARG A 38 0.29 -20.78 -5.38
C ARG A 38 -0.51 -21.29 -4.17
N ARG A 39 0.12 -22.08 -3.30
CA ARG A 39 -0.48 -22.57 -2.06
C ARG A 39 -0.75 -21.40 -1.12
N SER A 40 -2.02 -21.06 -0.95
CA SER A 40 -2.48 -19.95 -0.10
C SER A 40 -1.84 -19.98 1.30
N SER A 41 -1.81 -21.13 1.95
CA SER A 41 -1.19 -21.27 3.29
C SER A 41 0.30 -20.92 3.31
N LYS A 42 1.05 -21.25 2.26
CA LYS A 42 2.48 -20.90 2.15
C LYS A 42 2.68 -19.42 1.84
N LEU A 43 1.87 -18.83 0.97
CA LEU A 43 1.92 -17.40 0.68
C LEU A 43 1.63 -16.58 1.94
N VAL A 44 0.51 -16.87 2.62
CA VAL A 44 0.09 -16.13 3.83
C VAL A 44 1.13 -16.27 4.94
N THR A 45 1.54 -17.49 5.28
CA THR A 45 2.50 -17.70 6.37
C THR A 45 3.87 -17.11 6.08
N THR A 46 4.33 -17.12 4.81
CA THR A 46 5.60 -16.49 4.43
C THR A 46 5.51 -14.98 4.53
N VAL A 47 4.42 -14.37 4.06
CA VAL A 47 4.21 -12.91 4.16
C VAL A 47 4.16 -12.47 5.63
N VAL A 48 3.33 -13.13 6.45
CA VAL A 48 3.16 -12.80 7.86
C VAL A 48 4.47 -12.96 8.65
N SER A 49 5.16 -14.09 8.50
CA SER A 49 6.41 -14.34 9.22
C SER A 49 7.53 -13.39 8.80
N THR A 50 7.69 -13.14 7.50
CA THR A 50 8.68 -12.20 6.97
C THR A 50 8.39 -10.77 7.45
N PHE A 51 7.14 -10.33 7.36
CA PHE A 51 6.73 -8.99 7.80
C PHE A 51 6.96 -8.81 9.31
N THR A 52 6.55 -9.78 10.12
CA THR A 52 6.74 -9.78 11.58
C THR A 52 8.22 -9.72 11.94
N ALA A 53 9.06 -10.55 11.29
CA ALA A 53 10.49 -10.58 11.53
C ALA A 53 11.15 -9.21 11.24
N TYR A 54 10.83 -8.57 10.11
CA TYR A 54 11.35 -7.24 9.82
C TYR A 54 10.76 -6.15 10.70
N TYR A 55 9.51 -6.26 11.13
CA TYR A 55 8.91 -5.31 12.07
C TYR A 55 9.69 -5.31 13.38
N VAL A 56 9.90 -6.50 13.97
CA VAL A 56 10.66 -6.66 15.22
C VAL A 56 12.12 -6.25 15.03
N HIS A 57 12.78 -6.70 13.95
CA HIS A 57 14.17 -6.37 13.67
C HIS A 57 14.40 -4.87 13.50
N SER A 58 13.48 -4.18 12.83
CA SER A 58 13.61 -2.74 12.55
C SER A 58 13.08 -1.85 13.67
N TRP A 59 12.44 -2.40 14.70
CA TRP A 59 11.87 -1.62 15.80
C TRP A 59 12.87 -0.65 16.47
N PRO A 60 14.08 -1.07 16.86
CA PRO A 60 15.04 -0.17 17.53
C PRO A 60 15.52 0.99 16.64
N LYS A 61 15.37 0.87 15.32
CA LYS A 61 15.70 1.94 14.38
C LYS A 61 14.72 3.11 14.46
N PHE A 62 13.45 2.83 14.77
CA PHE A 62 12.38 3.84 14.84
C PHE A 62 12.03 4.23 16.27
N PHE A 63 12.27 3.34 17.23
CA PHE A 63 11.95 3.53 18.64
C PHE A 63 13.17 3.16 19.51
N PRO A 64 14.27 3.93 19.44
CA PRO A 64 15.52 3.59 20.15
C PRO A 64 15.35 3.58 21.67
N ASP A 65 14.48 4.43 22.21
CA ASP A 65 14.26 4.61 23.65
C ASP A 65 13.07 3.81 24.19
N GLN A 66 12.40 3.01 23.34
CA GLN A 66 11.25 2.20 23.73
C GLN A 66 11.47 0.77 23.27
N PRO A 67 12.22 -0.07 24.01
CA PRO A 67 12.43 -1.46 23.62
C PRO A 67 11.11 -2.24 23.58
N LEU A 68 11.02 -3.23 22.70
CA LEU A 68 9.85 -4.11 22.65
C LEU A 68 9.72 -4.88 23.97
N SER A 69 8.50 -4.88 24.51
CA SER A 69 8.09 -5.71 25.64
C SER A 69 6.94 -6.63 25.24
N PRO A 70 6.77 -7.80 25.87
CA PRO A 70 5.60 -8.64 25.65
C PRO A 70 4.27 -7.90 25.93
N PRO A 71 3.19 -8.22 25.20
CA PRO A 71 3.15 -9.12 24.05
C PRO A 71 3.90 -8.53 22.84
N LEU A 72 4.69 -9.38 22.17
CA LEU A 72 5.41 -8.95 20.98
C LEU A 72 4.44 -8.68 19.82
N PRO A 73 4.80 -7.80 18.88
CA PRO A 73 4.01 -7.55 17.69
C PRO A 73 3.77 -8.84 16.90
N THR A 74 2.52 -9.10 16.57
CA THR A 74 2.09 -10.21 15.72
C THR A 74 1.11 -9.71 14.69
N PHE A 75 1.08 -10.35 13.53
CA PHE A 75 0.18 -10.02 12.44
C PHE A 75 -0.67 -11.24 12.08
N ASP A 76 -1.94 -11.02 11.79
CA ASP A 76 -2.75 -12.00 11.08
C ASP A 76 -2.52 -11.85 9.57
N GLY A 77 -3.13 -12.74 8.79
CA GLY A 77 -3.02 -12.65 7.34
C GLY A 77 -4.07 -13.50 6.65
N ARG A 78 -4.49 -13.05 5.47
CA ARG A 78 -5.43 -13.76 4.59
C ARG A 78 -5.02 -13.58 3.13
N ALA A 79 -5.37 -14.55 2.30
CA ALA A 79 -5.25 -14.44 0.85
C ALA A 79 -6.63 -14.24 0.24
N VAL A 80 -6.75 -13.27 -0.68
CA VAL A 80 -7.97 -12.99 -1.44
C VAL A 80 -7.61 -12.99 -2.92
N GLN A 81 -8.43 -13.64 -3.75
CA GLN A 81 -8.23 -13.72 -5.19
C GLN A 81 -9.13 -12.73 -5.90
N TYR A 82 -8.54 -11.93 -6.78
CA TYR A 82 -9.26 -11.02 -7.66
C TYR A 82 -9.16 -11.54 -9.11
N PRO A 83 -10.29 -11.84 -9.76
CA PRO A 83 -10.28 -12.46 -11.10
C PRO A 83 -9.95 -11.47 -12.22
N SER A 84 -9.92 -10.17 -11.93
CA SER A 84 -9.58 -9.13 -12.89
C SER A 84 -8.75 -8.00 -12.26
N VAL A 85 -8.03 -7.27 -13.12
CA VAL A 85 -7.32 -6.04 -12.74
C VAL A 85 -8.28 -5.00 -12.15
N GLN A 86 -9.52 -4.94 -12.66
CA GLN A 86 -10.53 -4.01 -12.15
C GLN A 86 -10.87 -4.34 -10.69
N ASN A 87 -11.13 -5.60 -10.34
CA ASN A 87 -11.45 -5.96 -8.95
C ASN A 87 -10.28 -5.69 -7.99
N LEU A 88 -9.05 -5.94 -8.44
CA LEU A 88 -7.86 -5.58 -7.67
C LEU A 88 -7.79 -4.08 -7.41
N ARG A 89 -8.05 -3.27 -8.44
CA ARG A 89 -8.03 -1.82 -8.32
C ARG A 89 -9.15 -1.33 -7.39
N ASP A 90 -10.35 -1.86 -7.52
CA ASP A 90 -11.48 -1.53 -6.64
C ASP A 90 -11.14 -1.82 -5.17
N TYR A 91 -10.46 -2.93 -4.90
CA TYR A 91 -9.95 -3.26 -3.55
C TYR A 91 -8.93 -2.23 -3.04
N MET A 92 -7.96 -1.83 -3.88
CA MET A 92 -6.96 -0.84 -3.49
C MET A 92 -7.56 0.55 -3.27
N CYS A 93 -8.50 0.95 -4.13
CA CYS A 93 -9.28 2.17 -3.95
C CYS A 93 -10.08 2.12 -2.64
N TRP A 94 -10.75 1.00 -2.36
CA TRP A 94 -11.51 0.82 -1.13
C TRP A 94 -10.63 1.01 0.11
N ARG A 95 -9.42 0.43 0.12
CA ARG A 95 -8.47 0.56 1.23
C ARG A 95 -8.00 2.01 1.43
N GLN A 96 -7.75 2.75 0.34
CA GLN A 96 -7.38 4.17 0.45
C GLN A 96 -8.54 5.09 0.82
N VAL A 97 -9.77 4.78 0.40
CA VAL A 97 -10.97 5.50 0.86
C VAL A 97 -11.16 5.30 2.36
N ASP A 98 -11.00 4.07 2.84
CA ASP A 98 -11.08 3.75 4.28
C ASP A 98 -9.99 4.47 5.09
N CYS A 99 -8.75 4.53 4.58
CA CYS A 99 -7.68 5.37 5.14
C CYS A 99 -8.13 6.82 5.34
N HIS A 100 -8.74 7.42 4.31
CA HIS A 100 -9.17 8.81 4.36
C HIS A 100 -10.27 9.04 5.40
N ILE A 101 -11.27 8.15 5.45
CA ILE A 101 -12.39 8.21 6.39
C ILE A 101 -11.88 8.08 7.83
N ASN A 102 -11.08 7.04 8.10
CA ASN A 102 -10.56 6.77 9.44
C ASN A 102 -9.60 7.85 9.91
N ASN A 103 -8.70 8.34 9.04
CA ASN A 103 -7.78 9.40 9.42
C ASN A 103 -8.50 10.71 9.74
N LEU A 104 -9.50 11.11 8.94
CA LEU A 104 -10.28 12.31 9.22
C LEU A 104 -11.03 12.18 10.55
N TYR A 105 -11.70 11.04 10.77
CA TYR A 105 -12.38 10.76 12.04
C TYR A 105 -11.42 10.84 13.22
N ASN A 106 -10.30 10.12 13.17
CA ASN A 106 -9.33 10.04 14.26
C ASN A 106 -8.66 11.38 14.54
N THR A 107 -8.36 12.16 13.50
CA THR A 107 -7.79 13.52 13.67
C THR A 107 -8.76 14.40 14.42
N THR A 108 -10.05 14.42 14.03
CA THR A 108 -11.07 15.20 14.73
C THR A 108 -11.32 14.68 16.15
N PHE A 109 -11.40 13.37 16.33
CA PHE A 109 -11.63 12.72 17.62
C PHE A 109 -10.53 13.06 18.63
N TRP A 110 -9.26 12.91 18.23
CA TRP A 110 -8.14 13.22 19.12
C TRP A 110 -7.96 14.72 19.33
N ALA A 111 -8.29 15.58 18.37
CA ALA A 111 -8.32 17.03 18.59
C ALA A 111 -9.37 17.41 19.65
N LEU A 112 -10.57 16.84 19.60
CA LEU A 112 -11.61 17.05 20.61
C LEU A 112 -11.14 16.64 22.02
N ILE A 113 -10.39 15.54 22.13
CA ILE A 113 -9.89 15.06 23.43
C ILE A 113 -8.69 15.89 23.91
N GLN A 114 -7.63 15.96 23.10
CA GLN A 114 -6.34 16.50 23.52
C GLN A 114 -6.33 18.03 23.57
N LEU A 115 -7.07 18.68 22.67
CA LEU A 115 -7.13 20.15 22.58
C LEU A 115 -8.45 20.70 23.11
N GLY A 116 -9.55 19.96 22.91
CA GLY A 116 -10.88 20.34 23.39
C GLY A 116 -11.19 19.94 24.84
N GLY A 117 -10.41 19.02 25.42
CA GLY A 117 -10.61 18.54 26.79
C GLY A 117 -11.82 17.62 26.97
N LEU A 118 -12.37 17.07 25.88
CA LEU A 118 -13.47 16.09 25.96
C LEU A 118 -12.94 14.73 26.42
N ASP A 119 -13.78 13.96 27.09
CA ASP A 119 -13.54 12.52 27.25
C ASP A 119 -13.91 11.75 25.97
N SER A 120 -13.45 10.50 25.87
CA SER A 120 -13.65 9.67 24.69
C SER A 120 -15.12 9.41 24.33
N LYS A 121 -16.02 9.25 25.32
CA LYS A 121 -17.44 8.99 25.06
C LYS A 121 -18.13 10.25 24.54
N SER A 122 -17.77 11.40 25.10
CA SER A 122 -18.29 12.70 24.66
C SER A 122 -17.83 13.03 23.24
N ALA A 123 -16.55 12.81 22.92
CA ALA A 123 -16.02 13.00 21.57
C ALA A 123 -16.67 12.06 20.54
N GLU A 124 -16.86 10.77 20.89
CA GLU A 124 -17.54 9.81 20.01
C GLU A 124 -18.99 10.23 19.73
N LYS A 125 -19.72 10.63 20.79
CA LYS A 125 -21.11 11.08 20.68
C LYS A 125 -21.23 12.33 19.81
N GLU A 126 -20.29 13.26 19.92
CA GLU A 126 -20.29 14.48 19.10
C GLU A 126 -20.02 14.17 17.62
N LEU A 127 -19.14 13.19 17.34
CA LEU A 127 -18.86 12.78 15.96
C LEU A 127 -19.92 11.83 15.38
N ALA A 128 -20.81 11.27 16.20
CA ALA A 128 -21.84 10.34 15.76
C ALA A 128 -22.79 10.99 14.74
N GLY A 129 -22.93 10.38 13.58
CA GLY A 129 -23.78 10.88 12.49
C GLY A 129 -23.19 12.03 11.68
N SER A 130 -22.04 12.59 12.09
CA SER A 130 -21.41 13.68 11.36
C SER A 130 -20.87 13.24 9.99
N LEU A 131 -20.89 14.15 9.03
CA LEU A 131 -20.33 14.00 7.68
C LEU A 131 -18.86 14.47 7.64
N ALA A 132 -18.20 14.29 6.50
CA ALA A 132 -16.81 14.70 6.33
C ALA A 132 -16.64 16.24 6.41
N ALA A 133 -17.58 17.02 5.86
CA ALA A 133 -17.53 18.48 5.90
C ALA A 133 -17.58 19.02 7.34
N GLU A 134 -18.47 18.46 8.17
CA GLU A 134 -18.62 18.86 9.58
C GLU A 134 -17.35 18.54 10.39
N LYS A 135 -16.69 17.39 10.14
CA LYS A 135 -15.39 17.06 10.77
C LYS A 135 -14.30 18.05 10.39
N ASN A 136 -14.25 18.47 9.12
CA ASN A 136 -13.32 19.51 8.66
C ASN A 136 -13.62 20.85 9.32
N GLU A 137 -14.90 21.22 9.44
CA GLU A 137 -15.32 22.45 10.11
C GLU A 137 -14.98 22.45 11.60
N ILE A 138 -15.16 21.32 12.31
CA ILE A 138 -14.74 21.17 13.71
C ILE A 138 -13.22 21.39 13.84
N LEU A 139 -12.42 20.73 13.00
CA LEU A 139 -10.96 20.88 12.99
C LEU A 139 -10.53 22.34 12.76
N TYR A 140 -11.13 22.99 11.76
CA TYR A 140 -10.74 24.34 11.38
C TYR A 140 -11.23 25.39 12.40
N SER A 141 -12.52 25.41 12.70
CA SER A 141 -13.12 26.47 13.54
C SER A 141 -12.64 26.42 14.99
N ARG A 142 -12.52 25.22 15.59
CA ARG A 142 -12.22 25.07 17.02
C ARG A 142 -10.72 24.93 17.30
N PHE A 143 -10.00 24.29 16.39
CA PHE A 143 -8.59 23.93 16.61
C PHE A 143 -7.63 24.59 15.63
N GLN A 144 -8.12 25.35 14.66
CA GLN A 144 -7.31 25.99 13.61
C GLN A 144 -6.48 24.97 12.81
N ILE A 145 -6.98 23.74 12.69
CA ILE A 145 -6.35 22.65 11.94
C ILE A 145 -7.02 22.58 10.56
N ASN A 146 -6.23 22.84 9.51
CA ASN A 146 -6.64 22.55 8.15
C ASN A 146 -6.23 21.12 7.79
N TYR A 147 -7.20 20.20 7.73
CA TYR A 147 -6.95 18.78 7.45
C TYR A 147 -6.16 18.55 6.16
N ASN A 148 -6.33 19.39 5.12
CA ASN A 148 -5.57 19.23 3.87
C ASN A 148 -4.07 19.47 4.03
N ASN A 149 -3.64 20.12 5.12
CA ASN A 149 -2.23 20.33 5.44
C ASN A 149 -1.63 19.21 6.29
N GLU A 150 -2.45 18.24 6.75
CA GLU A 150 -1.92 17.03 7.40
C GLU A 150 -1.00 16.27 6.45
N LEU A 151 -0.04 15.54 7.03
CA LEU A 151 0.94 14.79 6.24
C LEU A 151 0.26 13.80 5.29
N GLU A 152 0.74 13.71 4.05
CA GLU A 152 0.18 12.82 3.04
C GLU A 152 0.21 11.34 3.49
N ILE A 153 1.21 10.93 4.27
CA ILE A 153 1.27 9.57 4.84
C ILE A 153 0.03 9.24 5.69
N TYR A 154 -0.53 10.21 6.41
CA TYR A 154 -1.73 10.03 7.22
C TYR A 154 -2.99 10.06 6.35
N ARG A 155 -3.05 10.98 5.39
CA ARG A 155 -4.24 11.16 4.53
C ARG A 155 -4.38 10.12 3.41
N LYS A 156 -3.28 9.54 2.95
CA LYS A 156 -3.22 8.67 1.77
C LYS A 156 -2.70 7.27 2.07
N GLY A 157 -2.08 7.04 3.22
CA GLY A 157 -1.37 5.81 3.51
C GLY A 157 -0.06 5.72 2.73
N SER A 158 0.45 4.50 2.57
CA SER A 158 1.76 4.24 1.98
C SER A 158 1.66 3.20 0.87
N VAL A 159 1.99 3.59 -0.36
CA VAL A 159 2.09 2.66 -1.48
C VAL A 159 3.56 2.27 -1.68
N VAL A 160 3.84 0.97 -1.78
CA VAL A 160 5.19 0.43 -2.00
C VAL A 160 5.22 -0.33 -3.32
N TYR A 161 6.19 -0.02 -4.18
CA TYR A 161 6.32 -0.67 -5.47
C TYR A 161 7.77 -0.61 -6.00
N ARG A 162 8.05 -1.42 -7.02
CA ARG A 162 9.31 -1.35 -7.78
C ARG A 162 9.26 -0.18 -8.75
N ASP A 163 10.20 0.71 -8.59
CA ASP A 163 10.30 1.98 -9.30
C ASP A 163 10.94 1.80 -10.68
N TYR A 164 10.19 2.19 -11.72
CA TYR A 164 10.59 2.20 -13.12
C TYR A 164 10.15 3.52 -13.75
N GLU A 165 10.71 3.88 -14.91
CA GLU A 165 10.32 5.11 -15.62
C GLU A 165 8.81 5.13 -15.89
N LEU A 166 8.15 6.19 -15.41
CA LEU A 166 6.73 6.42 -15.65
C LEU A 166 6.47 6.56 -17.15
N THR A 167 5.40 5.93 -17.63
CA THR A 167 4.97 6.05 -19.03
C THR A 167 3.98 7.20 -19.18
N GLU A 168 3.92 7.80 -20.38
CA GLU A 168 2.89 8.79 -20.70
C GLU A 168 1.48 8.19 -20.57
N PRO A 169 0.50 8.93 -20.04
CA PRO A 169 -0.89 8.48 -20.01
C PRO A 169 -1.44 8.46 -21.44
N GLY A 170 -1.70 7.27 -21.99
CA GLY A 170 -2.19 7.17 -23.37
C GLY A 170 -3.07 5.95 -23.66
N LEU A 171 -3.02 4.91 -22.82
CA LEU A 171 -3.83 3.72 -22.97
C LEU A 171 -4.68 3.52 -21.72
N SER A 172 -5.97 3.26 -21.92
CA SER A 172 -6.85 2.91 -20.80
C SER A 172 -6.35 1.63 -20.13
N ILE A 173 -6.57 1.51 -18.82
CA ILE A 173 -6.21 0.29 -18.07
C ILE A 173 -6.83 -0.97 -18.69
N SER A 174 -8.06 -0.87 -19.20
CA SER A 174 -8.73 -1.98 -19.89
C SER A 174 -8.01 -2.39 -21.18
N SER A 175 -7.41 -1.43 -21.89
CA SER A 175 -6.59 -1.70 -23.08
C SER A 175 -5.25 -2.30 -22.68
N ILE A 176 -4.60 -1.76 -21.64
CA ILE A 176 -3.35 -2.30 -21.09
C ILE A 176 -3.56 -3.75 -20.64
N ALA A 177 -4.59 -4.03 -19.85
CA ALA A 177 -4.90 -5.39 -19.39
C ALA A 177 -5.16 -6.35 -20.57
N LYS A 178 -5.96 -5.94 -21.56
CA LYS A 178 -6.22 -6.76 -22.76
C LYS A 178 -4.96 -7.03 -23.59
N ILE A 179 -4.12 -6.01 -23.80
CA ILE A 179 -2.85 -6.15 -24.53
C ILE A 179 -1.94 -7.11 -23.78
N LEU A 180 -1.91 -7.03 -22.45
CA LEU A 180 -1.06 -7.89 -21.61
C LEU A 180 -1.57 -9.32 -21.55
N ASP A 181 -2.89 -9.53 -21.47
CA ASP A 181 -3.52 -10.85 -21.56
C ASP A 181 -3.22 -11.51 -22.92
N GLN A 182 -3.27 -10.74 -24.02
CA GLN A 182 -2.92 -11.24 -25.36
C GLN A 182 -1.41 -11.46 -25.54
N ALA A 183 -0.56 -10.71 -24.84
CA ALA A 183 0.89 -10.86 -24.89
C ALA A 183 1.43 -12.02 -24.02
N GLU A 184 0.60 -12.60 -23.13
CA GLU A 184 0.95 -13.77 -22.32
C GLU A 184 1.00 -15.07 -23.14
N ASP A 185 0.31 -15.14 -24.29
CA ASP A 185 0.34 -16.32 -25.18
C ASP A 185 1.71 -16.55 -25.85
N ILE A 186 2.61 -15.56 -25.78
CA ILE A 186 4.00 -15.68 -26.25
C ILE A 186 4.89 -15.86 -25.03
N ALA A 187 5.15 -17.11 -24.67
CA ALA A 187 6.05 -17.45 -23.58
C ALA A 187 7.44 -16.84 -23.83
N PRO A 188 7.97 -16.01 -22.91
CA PRO A 188 9.31 -15.47 -23.04
C PRO A 188 10.35 -16.59 -23.07
N SER A 189 11.46 -16.38 -23.76
CA SER A 189 12.57 -17.33 -23.72
C SER A 189 13.14 -17.42 -22.30
N LYS A 190 13.71 -18.58 -21.94
CA LYS A 190 14.37 -18.78 -20.63
C LYS A 190 15.40 -17.67 -20.31
N ASN A 191 16.15 -17.24 -21.33
CA ASN A 191 17.12 -16.14 -21.18
C ASN A 191 16.45 -14.81 -20.85
N GLN A 192 15.29 -14.52 -21.44
CA GLN A 192 14.52 -13.31 -21.18
C GLN A 192 13.93 -13.32 -19.77
N GLU A 193 13.40 -14.45 -19.32
CA GLU A 193 12.88 -14.61 -17.95
C GLU A 193 13.95 -14.39 -16.88
N GLU A 194 15.14 -14.98 -17.06
CA GLU A 194 16.25 -14.77 -16.13
C GLU A 194 16.70 -13.31 -16.11
N LYS A 195 16.77 -12.66 -17.28
CA LYS A 195 17.12 -11.24 -17.39
C LYS A 195 16.10 -10.36 -16.66
N ASP A 196 14.81 -10.64 -16.82
CA ASP A 196 13.74 -9.88 -16.18
C ASP A 196 13.70 -10.12 -14.66
N LYS A 197 13.95 -11.36 -14.20
CA LYS A 197 14.15 -11.67 -12.77
C LYS A 197 15.31 -10.85 -12.17
N ARG A 198 16.46 -10.83 -12.85
CA ARG A 198 17.63 -10.03 -12.41
C ARG A 198 17.32 -8.54 -12.37
N ARG A 199 16.57 -8.00 -13.34
CA ARG A 199 16.15 -6.60 -13.37
C ARG A 199 15.21 -6.27 -12.22
N LYS A 200 14.20 -7.11 -11.94
CA LYS A 200 13.29 -6.92 -10.79
C LYS A 200 14.01 -6.95 -9.44
N ALA A 201 15.00 -7.83 -9.30
CA ALA A 201 15.80 -7.94 -8.09
C ALA A 201 16.66 -6.68 -7.84
N LYS A 202 17.10 -6.01 -8.91
CA LYS A 202 17.89 -4.76 -8.84
C LYS A 202 17.05 -3.48 -8.80
N ALA A 203 15.75 -3.58 -9.10
CA ALA A 203 14.88 -2.41 -9.14
C ALA A 203 14.77 -1.77 -7.76
N LYS A 204 14.88 -0.44 -7.72
CA LYS A 204 14.67 0.32 -6.49
C LYS A 204 13.24 0.11 -6.02
N ILE A 205 13.07 -0.18 -4.75
CA ILE A 205 11.74 -0.22 -4.12
C ILE A 205 11.51 1.12 -3.43
N THR A 206 10.45 1.82 -3.84
CA THR A 206 10.07 3.13 -3.35
C THR A 206 8.79 3.03 -2.53
N VAL A 207 8.67 3.87 -1.51
CA VAL A 207 7.45 4.08 -0.73
C VAL A 207 6.98 5.51 -1.00
N GLU A 208 5.74 5.67 -1.44
CA GLU A 208 5.13 6.97 -1.75
C GLU A 208 3.80 7.14 -1.02
N HIS A 209 3.36 8.39 -0.92
CA HIS A 209 2.10 8.79 -0.26
C HIS A 209 1.25 9.54 -1.28
N VAL A 210 0.67 8.80 -2.23
CA VAL A 210 -0.03 9.34 -3.40
C VAL A 210 -1.42 8.76 -3.54
N ASP A 211 -2.27 9.46 -4.30
CA ASP A 211 -3.60 8.99 -4.66
C ASP A 211 -3.53 7.81 -5.64
N ILE A 212 -3.99 6.64 -5.21
CA ILE A 212 -4.10 5.42 -6.02
C ILE A 212 -5.55 5.17 -6.46
N ILE A 213 -6.50 6.06 -6.13
CA ILE A 213 -7.88 5.95 -6.59
C ILE A 213 -7.98 6.36 -8.07
N LYS A 214 -7.30 7.44 -8.46
CA LYS A 214 -7.32 7.95 -9.84
C LYS A 214 -6.60 7.05 -10.83
N ASN A 215 -7.02 7.10 -12.10
CA ASN A 215 -6.44 6.28 -13.18
C ASN A 215 -4.94 6.57 -13.39
N GLU A 216 -4.53 7.84 -13.23
CA GLU A 216 -3.17 8.29 -13.54
C GLU A 216 -2.10 7.45 -12.84
N PHE A 217 -2.31 7.06 -11.57
CA PHE A 217 -1.36 6.23 -10.85
C PHE A 217 -1.07 4.91 -11.58
N TRP A 218 -2.12 4.28 -12.10
CA TRP A 218 -2.08 2.96 -12.73
C TRP A 218 -1.63 3.02 -14.19
N GLU A 219 -2.14 3.98 -14.96
CA GLU A 219 -1.84 4.14 -16.38
C GLU A 219 -0.37 4.48 -16.63
N ARG A 220 0.26 5.20 -15.68
CA ARG A 220 1.68 5.54 -15.74
C ARG A 220 2.61 4.40 -15.27
N ARG A 221 2.05 3.29 -14.77
CA ARG A 221 2.78 2.15 -14.18
C ARG A 221 2.37 0.80 -14.78
N PRO A 222 2.48 0.60 -16.11
CA PRO A 222 2.01 -0.62 -16.78
C PRO A 222 2.72 -1.90 -16.34
N TRP A 223 3.92 -1.80 -15.75
CA TRP A 223 4.65 -2.96 -15.21
C TRP A 223 3.94 -3.65 -14.04
N LEU A 224 3.04 -2.95 -13.34
CA LEU A 224 2.21 -3.55 -12.30
C LEU A 224 1.32 -4.66 -12.87
N PHE A 225 0.92 -4.56 -14.14
CA PHE A 225 0.02 -5.54 -14.78
C PHE A 225 0.73 -6.48 -15.73
N SER A 226 1.88 -6.06 -16.29
CA SER A 226 2.58 -6.86 -17.31
C SER A 226 3.51 -7.91 -16.73
N ASN A 227 3.85 -7.79 -15.45
CA ASN A 227 4.95 -8.50 -14.80
C ASN A 227 6.31 -8.33 -15.50
N ARG A 228 6.46 -7.36 -16.40
CA ARG A 228 7.71 -7.08 -17.10
C ARG A 228 8.36 -5.83 -16.51
N PRO A 229 9.65 -5.88 -16.13
CA PRO A 229 10.34 -4.72 -15.58
C PRO A 229 10.41 -3.58 -16.60
N GLY A 230 10.05 -2.38 -16.18
CA GLY A 230 10.19 -1.15 -16.97
C GLY A 230 11.64 -0.69 -17.10
N ALA A 231 11.86 0.44 -17.79
CA ALA A 231 13.18 1.08 -17.80
C ALA A 231 13.55 1.56 -16.39
N VAL A 232 14.84 1.49 -16.06
CA VAL A 232 15.32 2.01 -14.77
C VAL A 232 15.23 3.53 -14.82
N PRO A 233 14.65 4.21 -13.82
CA PRO A 233 14.60 5.66 -13.79
C PRO A 233 16.01 6.24 -13.91
N LYS A 234 16.21 7.22 -14.80
CA LYS A 234 17.42 8.05 -14.75
C LYS A 234 17.47 8.71 -13.38
N GLU A 235 18.60 8.56 -12.68
CA GLU A 235 18.80 9.26 -11.41
C GLU A 235 18.65 10.77 -11.66
N PRO A 236 17.92 11.50 -10.79
CA PRO A 236 17.81 12.95 -10.88
C PRO A 236 19.14 13.65 -10.66
#